data_AF-A0A962NFB2-F1
#
_entry.id   AF-A0A962NFB2-F1
#
_cell.length_a   1.000
_cell.length_b   1.000
_cell.length_c   1.000
_cell.angle_alpha   90.00
_cell.angle_beta   90.00
_cell.angle_gamma   90.00
#
_symmetry.space_group_name_H-M   'P 1'
#
loop_
_entity.id
_entity.type
_entity.pdbx_description
1 polymer ?
#
loop_
_entity_poly.entity_id
_entity_poly.type
_entity_poly.pdbx_seq_one_letter_code
_entity_poly.pdbx_strand_id
1 'polypeptide(L)'
;GKPDIRRYLRMPESELRNLHNRVDADQVAINQLMRSQFSPDVYVDQQALLCGREADCPVFTPDLRLISFDGGHFTPQGAAHAGRLLFSQPPLKGL
;
A
#
# COMPACT_ATOMS: atom_id res chain seq x y z
N GLY A 1 3.20 -2.43 -9.44
CA GLY A 1 2.82 -2.38 -10.86
C GLY A 1 2.72 -0.93 -11.32
N LYS A 2 3.15 -0.63 -12.56
CA LYS A 2 3.12 0.75 -13.09
C LYS A 2 1.67 1.21 -13.34
N PRO A 3 1.23 2.36 -12.80
CA PRO A 3 -0.10 2.93 -13.04
C PRO A 3 -0.37 3.20 -14.52
N ASP A 4 -1.56 2.82 -15.00
CA ASP A 4 -2.09 3.17 -16.33
C ASP A 4 -3.08 4.33 -16.24
N ILE A 5 -2.53 5.54 -16.12
CA ILE A 5 -3.32 6.76 -15.89
C ILE A 5 -4.36 7.01 -16.99
N ARG A 6 -4.02 6.71 -18.25
CA ARG A 6 -4.93 6.94 -19.39
C ARG A 6 -6.14 6.03 -19.32
N ARG A 7 -5.95 4.79 -18.89
CA ARG A 7 -7.05 3.86 -18.63
C ARG A 7 -7.90 4.34 -17.46
N TYR A 8 -7.27 4.74 -16.36
CA TYR A 8 -8.00 5.12 -15.13
C TYR A 8 -8.91 6.32 -15.33
N LEU A 9 -8.49 7.31 -16.13
CA LEU A 9 -9.31 8.49 -16.45
C LEU A 9 -10.63 8.17 -17.16
N ARG A 10 -10.78 6.95 -17.70
CA ARG A 10 -12.00 6.52 -18.41
C ARG A 10 -12.83 5.50 -17.62
N MET A 11 -12.37 5.10 -16.44
CA MET A 11 -13.06 4.13 -15.60
C MET A 11 -14.03 4.84 -14.66
N PRO A 12 -15.21 4.27 -14.39
CA PRO A 12 -16.11 4.79 -13.37
C PRO A 12 -15.47 4.65 -11.98
N GLU A 13 -15.86 5.52 -11.05
CA GLU A 13 -15.34 5.49 -9.67
C GLU A 13 -15.50 4.14 -8.98
N SER A 14 -16.61 3.43 -9.24
CA SER A 14 -16.86 2.10 -8.69
C SER A 14 -15.82 1.08 -9.12
N GLU A 15 -15.28 1.17 -10.33
CA GLU A 15 -14.20 0.31 -10.80
C GLU A 15 -12.85 0.76 -10.22
N LEU A 16 -12.59 2.06 -10.13
CA LEU A 16 -11.36 2.60 -9.54
C LEU A 16 -11.18 2.17 -8.08
N ARG A 17 -12.27 2.14 -7.29
CA ARG A 17 -12.26 1.69 -5.89
C ARG A 17 -11.84 0.23 -5.71
N ASN A 18 -12.04 -0.59 -6.73
CA ASN A 18 -11.72 -2.02 -6.72
C ASN A 18 -10.44 -2.34 -7.49
N LEU A 19 -9.73 -1.31 -8.00
CA LEU A 19 -8.53 -1.53 -8.79
C LEU A 19 -7.33 -1.79 -7.90
N HIS A 20 -6.77 -2.99 -8.02
CA HIS A 20 -5.62 -3.43 -7.25
C HIS A 20 -4.45 -3.84 -8.15
N ASN A 21 -3.24 -3.77 -7.60
CA ASN A 21 -1.99 -4.17 -8.22
C ASN A 21 -1.37 -5.31 -7.43
N ARG A 22 -0.83 -6.30 -8.14
CA ARG A 22 -0.01 -7.32 -7.50
C ARG A 22 1.30 -6.73 -6.96
N VAL A 23 1.67 -7.16 -5.76
CA VAL A 23 3.00 -6.93 -5.19
C VAL A 23 3.99 -7.87 -5.86
N ASP A 24 5.20 -7.37 -6.07
CA ASP A 24 6.30 -8.16 -6.59
C ASP A 24 6.62 -9.36 -5.66
N ALA A 25 6.89 -10.52 -6.24
CA ALA A 25 7.05 -11.77 -5.48
C ALA A 25 8.22 -11.71 -4.50
N ASP A 26 9.31 -11.02 -4.85
CA ASP A 26 10.48 -10.89 -3.97
C ASP A 26 10.14 -10.02 -2.76
N GLN A 27 9.35 -8.95 -2.95
CA GLN A 27 8.87 -8.11 -1.85
C GLN A 27 7.95 -8.89 -0.90
N VAL A 28 7.08 -9.74 -1.45
CA VAL A 28 6.24 -10.63 -0.65
C VAL A 28 7.09 -11.59 0.18
N ALA A 29 8.10 -12.22 -0.44
CA ALA A 29 8.99 -13.17 0.23
C ALA A 29 9.82 -12.49 1.33
N ILE A 30 10.35 -11.30 1.08
CA ILE A 30 11.07 -10.49 2.08
C ILE A 30 10.15 -10.13 3.24
N ASN A 31 8.93 -9.65 2.97
CA ASN A 31 7.98 -9.28 4.02
C ASN A 31 7.60 -10.49 4.90
N GLN A 32 7.40 -11.67 4.29
CA GLN A 32 7.14 -12.91 5.01
C GLN A 32 8.33 -13.33 5.89
N LEU A 33 9.56 -13.25 5.34
CA LEU A 33 10.78 -13.52 6.11
C LEU A 33 10.86 -12.60 7.32
N MET A 34 10.76 -11.27 7.13
CA MET A 34 10.81 -10.29 8.22
C MET A 34 9.74 -10.59 9.28
N ARG A 35 8.50 -10.84 8.87
CA ARG A 35 7.40 -11.18 9.78
C ARG A 35 7.64 -12.44 10.60
N SER A 36 8.40 -13.41 10.08
CA SER A 36 8.77 -14.63 10.81
C SER A 36 9.95 -14.46 11.77
N GLN A 37 10.80 -13.46 11.55
CA GLN A 37 12.03 -13.25 12.33
C GLN A 37 11.84 -12.30 13.51
N PHE A 38 10.85 -11.39 13.42
CA PHE A 38 10.66 -10.33 14.40
C PHE A 38 9.34 -10.44 15.15
N SER A 39 9.32 -10.06 16.42
CA SER A 39 8.10 -9.93 17.22
C SER A 39 7.16 -8.87 16.62
N PRO A 40 5.83 -9.02 16.68
CA PRO A 40 4.87 -7.99 16.29
C PRO A 40 5.07 -6.63 16.99
N ASP A 41 5.70 -6.62 18.17
CA ASP A 41 6.00 -5.38 18.91
C ASP A 41 7.16 -4.58 18.29
N VAL A 42 7.95 -5.21 17.41
CA VAL A 42 9.12 -4.61 16.75
C VAL A 42 8.86 -4.43 15.26
N TYR A 43 8.16 -5.38 14.64
CA TYR A 43 7.93 -5.38 13.21
C TYR A 43 6.58 -4.79 12.83
N VAL A 44 6.62 -3.70 12.07
CA VAL A 44 5.44 -3.13 11.42
C VAL A 44 5.36 -3.68 9.99
N ASP A 45 4.37 -4.54 9.73
CA ASP A 45 4.09 -5.11 8.40
C ASP A 45 3.45 -4.04 7.49
N GLN A 46 4.28 -3.16 6.96
CA GLN A 46 3.84 -2.03 6.14
C GLN A 46 3.08 -2.49 4.89
N GLN A 47 3.50 -3.61 4.31
CA GLN A 47 2.84 -4.19 3.15
C GLN A 47 1.41 -4.61 3.51
N ALA A 48 1.20 -5.32 4.60
CA ALA A 48 -0.15 -5.70 5.04
C ALA A 48 -1.01 -4.50 5.44
N LEU A 49 -0.41 -3.43 5.98
CA LEU A 49 -1.14 -2.22 6.33
C LEU A 49 -1.64 -1.47 5.09
N LEU A 50 -0.80 -1.36 4.07
CA LEU A 50 -1.13 -0.62 2.84
C LEU A 50 -1.95 -1.44 1.86
N CYS A 51 -1.74 -2.76 1.82
CA CYS A 51 -2.33 -3.67 0.83
C CYS A 51 -3.42 -4.57 1.42
N GLY A 52 -3.60 -4.59 2.75
CA GLY A 52 -4.55 -5.47 3.42
C GLY A 52 -4.05 -6.92 3.48
N ARG A 53 -4.89 -7.88 3.07
CA ARG A 53 -4.51 -9.30 3.05
C ARG A 53 -3.95 -9.65 1.68
N GLU A 54 -2.72 -10.16 1.71
CA GLU A 54 -1.95 -10.64 0.55
C GLU A 54 -1.46 -9.55 -0.41
N ALA A 55 -0.65 -10.02 -1.37
CA ALA A 55 0.09 -9.31 -2.40
C ALA A 55 -0.79 -8.56 -3.41
N ASP A 56 -1.86 -7.90 -2.96
CA ASP A 56 -2.85 -7.22 -3.79
C ASP A 56 -3.15 -5.83 -3.20
N CYS A 57 -2.42 -4.82 -3.68
CA CYS A 57 -2.47 -3.48 -3.13
C CYS A 57 -3.48 -2.60 -3.88
N PRO A 58 -4.28 -1.81 -3.17
CA PRO A 58 -5.14 -0.83 -3.82
C PRO A 58 -4.29 0.18 -4.61
N VAL A 59 -4.77 0.57 -5.79
CA VAL A 59 -4.14 1.62 -6.60
C VAL A 59 -4.49 3.01 -6.10
N PHE A 60 -5.66 3.14 -5.49
CA PHE A 60 -6.22 4.39 -5.00
C PHE A 60 -6.48 4.34 -3.50
N THR A 61 -6.39 5.49 -2.86
CA THR A 61 -6.91 5.70 -1.51
C THR A 61 -8.44 5.59 -1.50
N PRO A 62 -9.09 5.47 -0.32
CA PRO A 62 -10.56 5.43 -0.23
C PRO A 62 -11.28 6.65 -0.84
N ASP A 63 -10.62 7.81 -0.89
CA ASP A 63 -11.06 9.05 -1.51
C ASP A 63 -10.59 9.21 -2.98
N LEU A 64 -10.20 8.10 -3.63
CA LEU A 64 -9.82 8.03 -5.04
C LEU A 64 -8.61 8.91 -5.44
N ARG A 65 -7.65 9.06 -4.54
CA ARG A 65 -6.33 9.64 -4.86
C ARG A 65 -5.36 8.52 -5.22
N LEU A 66 -4.54 8.72 -6.25
CA LEU A 66 -3.50 7.76 -6.62
C LEU A 66 -2.51 7.58 -5.46
N ILE A 67 -2.22 6.33 -5.10
CA ILE A 67 -1.25 6.04 -4.02
C ILE A 67 0.18 6.20 -4.52
N SER A 68 0.50 5.70 -5.71
CA SER A 68 1.87 5.70 -6.24
C SER A 68 1.93 6.20 -7.68
N PHE A 69 3.09 6.77 -8.06
CA PHE A 69 3.38 7.17 -9.44
C PHE A 69 3.77 5.99 -10.33
N ASP A 70 4.44 4.97 -9.77
CA ASP A 70 5.06 3.88 -10.53
C ASP A 70 5.03 2.51 -9.83
N GLY A 71 4.46 2.44 -8.62
CA GLY A 71 4.44 1.27 -7.76
C GLY A 71 5.56 1.19 -6.73
N GLY A 72 6.55 2.10 -6.76
CA GLY A 72 7.64 2.20 -5.78
C GLY A 72 7.74 3.57 -5.10
N HIS A 73 7.25 4.63 -5.74
CA HIS A 73 7.25 6.00 -5.22
C HIS A 73 5.83 6.47 -4.93
N PHE A 74 5.58 6.93 -3.71
CA PHE A 74 4.28 7.50 -3.36
C PHE A 74 4.03 8.84 -4.06
N THR A 75 2.76 9.11 -4.34
CA THR A 75 2.29 10.48 -4.56
C THR A 75 2.25 11.23 -3.22
N PRO A 76 2.13 12.57 -3.19
CA PRO A 76 1.94 13.29 -1.93
C PRO A 76 0.74 12.80 -1.13
N GLN A 77 -0.38 12.49 -1.79
CA GLN A 77 -1.58 11.96 -1.13
C GLN A 77 -1.40 10.51 -0.68
N GLY A 78 -0.69 9.69 -1.48
CA GLY A 78 -0.33 8.34 -1.11
C GLY A 78 0.59 8.29 0.11
N ALA A 79 1.59 9.18 0.17
CA ALA A 79 2.48 9.31 1.33
C ALA A 79 1.71 9.75 2.57
N ALA A 80 0.81 10.72 2.44
CA ALA A 80 -0.06 11.15 3.55
C ALA A 80 -0.98 10.01 4.02
N HIS A 81 -1.54 9.22 3.10
CA HIS A 81 -2.36 8.06 3.42
C HIS A 81 -1.55 6.97 4.14
N ALA A 82 -0.39 6.60 3.58
CA ALA A 82 0.52 5.63 4.17
C ALA A 82 0.97 6.05 5.57
N GLY A 83 1.35 7.33 5.73
CA GLY A 83 1.72 7.89 7.03
C GLY A 83 0.61 7.72 8.07
N ARG A 84 -0.65 8.05 7.75
CA ARG A 84 -1.77 7.85 8.70
C ARG A 84 -1.90 6.39 9.16
N LEU A 85 -1.68 5.42 8.28
CA LEU A 85 -1.75 3.99 8.61
C LEU A 85 -0.53 3.49 9.40
N LEU A 86 0.66 4.00 9.08
CA LEU A 86 1.91 3.63 9.77
C LEU A 86 1.94 4.19 11.18
N PHE A 87 1.66 5.48 11.35
CA PHE A 87 1.70 6.16 12.64
C PHE A 87 0.47 5.84 13.53
N SER A 88 -0.50 5.06 13.03
CA SER A 88 -1.53 4.44 13.88
C SER A 88 -1.04 3.18 14.59
N GLN A 89 0.12 2.62 14.21
CA GLN A 89 0.65 1.41 14.81
C GLN A 89 1.38 1.70 16.12
N PRO A 90 1.25 0.84 17.16
CA PRO A 90 1.86 1.09 18.47
C PRO A 90 3.37 1.40 18.43
N PRO A 91 4.22 0.71 17.64
CA PRO A 91 5.66 0.99 17.62
C PRO A 91 6.04 2.36 17.04
N LEU A 92 5.15 2.98 16.26
CA LEU A 92 5.42 4.25 15.58
C LEU A 92 4.56 5.40 16.13
N LYS A 93 3.59 5.11 16.98
CA LYS A 93 2.64 6.12 17.49
C LYS A 93 3.36 7.15 18.35
N GLY A 94 3.29 8.42 17.95
CA GLY A 94 3.85 9.56 18.69
C GLY A 94 5.24 10.02 18.24
N LEU A 95 5.79 9.41 17.20
CA LEU A 95 6.83 10.01 16.33
C LEU A 95 6.19 11.09 15.43
#